data_AF-A0A921BEU8-F1
#
_entry.id   AF-A0A921BEU8-F1
#
_cell.length_a   1.000
_cell.length_b   1.000
_cell.length_c   1.000
_cell.angle_alpha   90.00
_cell.angle_beta   90.00
_cell.angle_gamma   90.00
#
_symmetry.space_group_name_H-M   'P 1'
#
loop_
_entity.id
_entity.type
_entity.pdbx_description
1 polymer ?
#
loop_
_entity_poly.entity_id
_entity_poly.type
_entity_poly.pdbx_seq_one_letter_code
_entity_poly.pdbx_strand_id
1 'polypeptide(L)'
;MGLTVIVTGVLMLFRIDNPFFEHNPYLISELAWGWVYVAHGLVGVSLVGLVVAHIYFALRPDHWWLTKAMVFGWITRRQYLEHHEPNRWRVSSEKPW
;
A
#
# COMPACT_ATOMS: atom_id res chain seq x y z
N MET A 1 -3.01 7.34 1.12
CA MET A 1 -4.17 6.44 0.87
C MET A 1 -4.35 5.43 1.99
N GLY A 2 -3.37 4.54 2.25
CA GLY A 2 -3.52 3.45 3.24
C GLY A 2 -3.91 3.88 4.66
N LEU A 3 -3.18 4.81 5.28
CA LEU A 3 -3.50 5.26 6.64
C LEU A 3 -4.89 5.93 6.73
N THR A 4 -5.24 6.76 5.75
CA THR A 4 -6.51 7.47 5.71
C THR A 4 -7.70 6.52 5.60
N VAL A 5 -7.62 5.46 4.78
CA VAL A 5 -8.69 4.46 4.66
C VAL A 5 -8.85 3.64 5.95
N ILE A 6 -7.74 3.35 6.64
CA ILE A 6 -7.77 2.65 7.93
C ILE A 6 -8.47 3.50 8.99
N VAL A 7 -8.05 4.76 9.15
CA VAL A 7 -8.63 5.65 10.17
C VAL A 7 -10.12 5.88 9.92
N THR A 8 -10.50 6.20 8.69
CA THR A 8 -11.91 6.41 8.33
C THR A 8 -12.73 5.12 8.42
N GLY A 9 -12.15 3.97 8.09
CA GLY A 9 -12.80 2.67 8.23
C GLY A 9 -13.05 2.29 9.69
N VAL A 10 -12.06 2.48 10.57
CA VAL A 10 -12.21 2.27 12.02
C VAL A 10 -13.28 3.19 12.59
N LEU A 11 -13.33 4.47 12.18
CA LEU A 11 -14.39 5.37 12.60
C LEU A 11 -15.77 4.81 12.21
N MET A 12 -15.95 4.33 10.99
CA MET A 12 -17.24 3.75 10.55
C MET A 12 -17.69 2.52 11.33
N LEU A 13 -16.77 1.75 11.93
CA LEU A 13 -17.14 0.59 12.76
C LEU A 13 -17.98 0.98 13.98
N PHE A 14 -17.80 2.19 14.53
CA PHE A 14 -18.61 2.69 15.64
C PHE A 14 -20.08 2.96 15.27
N ARG A 15 -20.44 2.93 13.97
CA ARG A 15 -21.82 3.09 13.49
C ARG A 15 -22.51 1.74 13.21
N ILE A 16 -21.83 0.61 13.42
CA ILE A 16 -22.36 -0.74 13.22
C ILE A 16 -22.22 -1.51 14.53
N ASP A 17 -23.25 -2.26 14.91
CA ASP A 17 -23.15 -3.20 16.02
C ASP A 17 -22.12 -4.28 15.68
N ASN A 18 -20.99 -4.27 16.37
CA ASN A 18 -19.94 -5.25 16.17
C ASN A 18 -19.38 -5.73 17.53
N PRO A 19 -18.75 -6.92 17.59
CA PRO A 19 -18.30 -7.49 18.86
C PRO A 19 -17.14 -6.74 19.53
N PHE A 20 -16.48 -5.82 18.82
CA PHE A 20 -15.28 -5.13 19.28
C PHE A 20 -15.55 -3.71 19.80
N PHE A 21 -16.59 -3.05 19.29
CA PHE A 21 -16.92 -1.66 19.64
C PHE A 21 -18.41 -1.49 19.91
N GLU A 22 -18.74 -0.76 20.97
CA GLU A 22 -20.11 -0.32 21.24
C GLU A 22 -20.55 0.70 20.20
N HIS A 23 -21.79 0.56 19.73
CA HIS A 23 -22.41 1.48 18.78
C HIS A 23 -22.59 2.86 19.43
N ASN A 24 -21.89 3.87 18.90
CA ASN A 24 -22.02 5.25 19.37
C ASN A 24 -22.10 6.22 18.18
N PRO A 25 -23.33 6.54 17.72
CA PRO A 25 -23.52 7.42 16.58
C PRO A 25 -23.22 8.89 16.88
N TYR A 26 -23.09 9.28 18.15
CA TYR A 26 -22.93 10.67 18.59
C TYR A 26 -21.47 11.12 18.74
N LEU A 27 -20.50 10.30 18.32
CA LEU A 27 -19.07 10.64 18.41
C LEU A 27 -18.70 11.90 17.62
N ILE A 28 -19.33 12.12 16.47
CA ILE A 28 -19.13 13.29 15.61
C ILE A 28 -20.47 13.76 15.03
N SER A 29 -20.52 14.99 14.53
CA SER A 29 -21.74 15.54 13.93
C SER A 29 -22.16 14.79 12.65
N GLU A 30 -23.46 14.80 12.33
CA GLU A 30 -23.99 14.15 11.11
C GLU A 30 -23.31 14.63 9.82
N LEU A 31 -22.97 15.92 9.74
CA LEU A 31 -22.23 16.46 8.59
C LEU A 31 -20.81 15.90 8.51
N ALA A 32 -20.10 15.78 9.64
CA ALA A 32 -18.77 15.20 9.67
C ALA A 32 -18.78 13.72 9.26
N TRP A 33 -19.80 12.97 9.67
CA TRP A 33 -20.02 11.60 9.18
C TRP A 33 -20.16 11.53 7.67
N GLY A 34 -20.96 12.42 7.06
CA GLY A 34 -21.09 12.51 5.60
C GLY A 34 -19.74 12.66 4.90
N TRP A 35 -18.86 13.52 5.43
CA TRP A 35 -17.50 13.67 4.93
C TRP A 35 -16.64 12.43 5.12
N VAL A 36 -16.75 11.74 6.26
CA VAL A 36 -16.03 10.48 6.50
C VAL A 36 -16.42 9.42 5.46
N TYR A 37 -17.70 9.31 5.10
CA TYR A 37 -18.17 8.40 4.04
C TYR A 37 -17.59 8.71 2.67
N VAL A 38 -17.67 9.96 2.25
CA VAL A 38 -17.14 10.39 0.96
C VAL A 38 -15.61 10.23 0.91
N ALA A 39 -14.91 10.63 1.97
CA ALA A 39 -13.46 10.53 2.06
C ALA A 39 -12.99 9.07 2.03
N HIS A 40 -13.63 8.18 2.80
CA HIS A 40 -13.31 6.76 2.79
C HIS A 40 -13.53 6.14 1.41
N GLY A 41 -14.67 6.43 0.77
CA GLY A 41 -14.98 5.93 -0.56
C GLY A 41 -13.96 6.39 -1.60
N LEU A 42 -13.65 7.69 -1.63
CA LEU A 42 -12.68 8.27 -2.56
C LEU A 42 -11.27 7.69 -2.38
N VAL A 43 -10.81 7.60 -1.13
CA VAL A 43 -9.49 7.06 -0.81
C VAL A 43 -9.44 5.56 -1.06
N GLY A 44 -10.53 4.84 -0.77
CA GLY A 44 -10.68 3.41 -1.06
C GLY A 44 -10.56 3.12 -2.54
N VAL A 45 -11.29 3.86 -3.39
CA VAL A 45 -11.18 3.73 -4.86
C VAL A 45 -9.78 4.10 -5.34
N SER A 46 -9.17 5.14 -4.78
CA SER A 46 -7.79 5.53 -5.12
C SER A 46 -6.78 4.44 -4.74
N LEU A 47 -6.97 3.77 -3.59
CA LEU A 47 -6.14 2.66 -3.16
C LEU A 47 -6.31 1.46 -4.10
N VAL A 48 -7.54 1.13 -4.51
CA VAL A 48 -7.80 0.08 -5.50
C VAL A 48 -7.10 0.41 -6.83
N GLY A 49 -7.22 1.64 -7.31
CA GLY A 49 -6.53 2.10 -8.52
C GLY A 49 -5.00 1.97 -8.43
N LEU A 50 -4.41 2.34 -7.29
CA LEU A 50 -2.99 2.15 -7.03
C LEU A 50 -2.60 0.67 -7.04
N VAL A 51 -3.39 -0.21 -6.43
CA VAL A 51 -3.16 -1.67 -6.43
C VAL A 51 -3.22 -2.22 -7.86
N VAL A 52 -4.20 -1.81 -8.66
CA VAL A 52 -4.30 -2.22 -10.08
C VAL A 52 -3.06 -1.76 -10.85
N ALA A 53 -2.64 -0.49 -10.70
CA ALA A 53 -1.44 0.02 -11.35
C ALA A 53 -0.17 -0.72 -10.89
N HIS A 54 -0.07 -1.03 -9.60
CA HIS A 54 1.02 -1.80 -9.03
C HIS A 54 1.10 -3.22 -9.63
N ILE A 55 -0.03 -3.93 -9.70
CA ILE A 55 -0.11 -5.27 -10.33
C ILE A 55 0.26 -5.18 -11.81
N TYR A 56 -0.24 -4.18 -12.53
CA TYR A 56 0.08 -3.98 -13.94
C TYR A 56 1.60 -3.84 -14.16
N PHE A 57 2.28 -3.01 -13.37
CA PHE A 57 3.73 -2.87 -13.47
C PHE A 57 4.47 -4.15 -13.05
N ALA A 58 3.95 -4.90 -12.08
CA ALA A 58 4.54 -6.16 -11.65
C ALA A 58 4.42 -7.27 -12.72
N LEU A 59 3.36 -7.26 -13.52
CA LEU A 59 3.15 -8.20 -14.62
C LEU A 59 3.85 -7.78 -15.93
N ARG A 60 4.39 -6.56 -15.99
CA ARG A 60 5.05 -6.04 -17.20
C ARG A 60 6.25 -6.93 -17.55
N PRO A 61 6.27 -7.56 -18.74
CA PRO A 61 7.26 -8.59 -19.08
C PRO A 61 8.71 -8.07 -19.06
N ASP A 62 8.92 -6.81 -19.42
CA ASP A 62 10.24 -6.15 -19.43
C ASP A 62 10.89 -6.08 -18.03
N HIS A 63 10.11 -6.14 -16.95
CA HIS A 63 10.59 -6.02 -15.57
C HIS A 63 10.26 -7.24 -14.70
N TRP A 64 9.94 -8.38 -15.29
CA TRP A 64 9.52 -9.58 -14.55
C TRP A 64 10.60 -10.10 -13.58
N TRP A 65 11.88 -9.83 -13.87
CA TRP A 65 12.99 -10.14 -12.97
C TRP A 65 12.87 -9.41 -11.63
N LEU A 66 12.30 -8.19 -11.60
CA LEU A 66 12.07 -7.42 -10.38
C LEU A 66 10.95 -8.06 -9.54
N THR A 67 9.86 -8.51 -10.18
CA THR A 67 8.78 -9.23 -9.51
C THR A 67 9.25 -10.57 -8.95
N LYS A 68 10.11 -11.29 -9.68
CA LYS A 68 10.78 -12.49 -9.15
C LYS A 68 11.63 -12.18 -7.92
N ALA A 69 12.35 -11.05 -7.93
CA ALA A 69 13.12 -10.62 -6.77
C ALA A 69 12.21 -10.28 -5.56
N MET A 70 11.02 -9.74 -5.76
CA MET A 70 10.05 -9.51 -4.67
C MET A 70 9.53 -10.82 -4.06
N VAL A 71 9.35 -11.87 -4.88
CA VAL A 71 8.84 -13.18 -4.41
C VAL A 71 9.93 -14.03 -3.78
N PHE A 72 11.13 -14.10 -4.39
CA PHE A 72 12.21 -14.97 -3.94
C PHE A 72 13.25 -14.26 -3.06
N GLY A 73 13.27 -12.93 -3.04
CA GLY A 73 14.15 -12.13 -2.17
C GLY A 73 15.59 -11.96 -2.67
N TRP A 74 15.91 -12.31 -3.91
CA TRP A 74 17.28 -12.19 -4.44
C TRP A 74 17.31 -11.70 -5.89
N ILE A 75 18.45 -11.09 -6.25
CA ILE A 75 18.71 -10.42 -7.52
C ILE A 75 20.10 -10.81 -8.01
N THR A 76 20.28 -11.07 -9.31
CA THR A 76 21.63 -11.37 -9.82
C THR A 76 22.45 -10.09 -9.98
N ARG A 77 23.76 -10.17 -9.73
CA ARG A 77 24.68 -9.03 -9.90
C ARG A 77 24.64 -8.45 -11.33
N ARG A 78 24.45 -9.30 -12.34
CA ARG A 78 24.31 -8.88 -13.73
C ARG A 78 23.06 -8.02 -13.95
N GLN A 79 21.90 -8.48 -13.50
CA GLN A 79 20.63 -7.72 -13.59
C GLN A 79 20.67 -6.41 -12.80
N TYR A 80 21.36 -6.40 -11.66
CA TYR A 80 21.59 -5.18 -10.90
C TYR A 80 22.42 -4.16 -11.69
N LEU A 81 23.55 -4.57 -12.27
CA LEU A 81 24.44 -3.66 -13.02
C LEU A 81 23.87 -3.20 -14.38
N GLU A 82 22.98 -3.99 -15.00
CA GLU A 82 22.30 -3.63 -16.26
C GLU A 82 21.23 -2.53 -16.06
N HIS A 83 20.63 -2.44 -14.87
CA HIS A 83 19.49 -1.54 -14.61
C HIS A 83 19.69 -0.54 -13.47
N HIS A 84 20.75 -0.66 -12.68
CA HIS A 84 21.11 0.29 -11.63
C HIS A 84 22.53 0.83 -11.83
N GLU A 85 22.72 2.13 -11.59
CA GLU A 85 24.05 2.76 -11.58
C GLU A 85 24.78 2.47 -10.25
N PRO A 86 25.80 1.59 -10.23
CA PRO A 86 26.51 1.23 -8.99
C PRO A 86 27.31 2.40 -8.40
N ASN A 87 27.63 3.43 -9.20
CA ASN A 87 28.31 4.64 -8.71
C ASN A 87 27.43 5.51 -7.81
N ARG A 88 26.10 5.42 -7.98
CA ARG A 88 25.14 6.21 -7.20
C ARG A 88 24.65 5.46 -5.95
N TRP A 89 24.70 4.12 -5.98
CA TRP A 89 24.23 3.25 -4.89
C TRP A 89 25.25 2.14 -4.62
N ARG A 90 26.28 2.46 -3.83
CA ARG A 90 27.35 1.50 -3.49
C ARG A 90 26.84 0.43 -2.53
N VAL A 91 26.60 -0.77 -3.03
CA VAL A 91 26.45 -1.95 -2.19
C VAL A 91 27.85 -2.35 -1.71
N SER A 92 28.08 -2.37 -0.39
CA SER A 92 29.34 -2.86 0.17
C SER A 92 29.59 -4.29 -0.33
N SER A 93 30.81 -4.57 -0.78
CA SER A 93 31.20 -5.93 -1.20
C SER A 93 31.49 -6.84 -0.01
N GLU A 94 31.38 -6.34 1.22
CA GLU A 94 31.59 -7.11 2.44
C GLU A 94 30.42 -8.07 2.62
N LYS A 95 30.74 -9.38 2.59
CA LYS A 95 29.81 -10.42 3.04
C LYS A 95 29.57 -10.20 4.54
N PRO A 96 28.35 -10.38 5.05
CA PRO A 96 28.09 -10.27 6.49
C PRO A 96 28.69 -11.42 7.34
N TRP A 97 29.58 -12.24 6.77
CA TRP A 97 30.36 -13.29 7.44
C TRP A 97 31.49 -13.79 6.52
#